data_AF-A0A2N0U570-F1
#
_entry.id   AF-A0A2N0U570-F1
#
_cell.length_a   1.000
_cell.length_b   1.000
_cell.length_c   1.000
_cell.angle_alpha   90.00
_cell.angle_beta   90.00
_cell.angle_gamma   90.00
#
_symmetry.space_group_name_H-M   'P 1'
#
loop_
_entity.id
_entity.type
_entity.pdbx_description
1 polymer ?
#
loop_
_entity_poly.entity_id
_entity_poly.type
_entity_poly.pdbx_seq_one_letter_code
_entity_poly.pdbx_strand_id
1 'polypeptide(L)'
;MITSVDGCTVHQYDLGETGRVEVRNFHDHLVIRVSKLGSNSWSQINFHFAENEERFPTNKKGKFLLGQMDYKNKYPQGTFYEEFKIPLSDVPREFMMVVYAEFGSGKNKSSAWAGGLSLNEADWSYFEYKVSDFPFYTGTDQIREIAISEALAVESGDEVRKIYANMMDEGVDKSQWYAYKPSIDEIIDDFNDPSRESQLGDYSTTYTLGSGECSDSVNLTLRID
;
A
#
# COMPACT_ATOMS: atom_id res chain seq x y z
N MET A 1 -3.26 -11.08 -14.75
CA MET A 1 -1.80 -11.00 -15.01
C MET A 1 -1.12 -10.51 -13.74
N ILE A 2 0.08 -10.99 -13.43
CA ILE A 2 0.88 -10.47 -12.31
C ILE A 2 2.07 -9.73 -12.89
N THR A 3 2.30 -8.50 -12.44
CA THR A 3 3.45 -7.67 -12.83
C THR A 3 4.17 -7.16 -11.59
N SER A 4 5.37 -6.61 -11.78
CA SER A 4 6.08 -5.88 -10.72
C SER A 4 6.25 -4.43 -11.12
N VAL A 5 5.91 -3.51 -10.21
CA VAL A 5 6.07 -2.06 -10.38
C VAL A 5 6.77 -1.55 -9.14
N ASP A 6 7.95 -0.94 -9.32
CA ASP A 6 8.79 -0.42 -8.22
C ASP A 6 9.06 -1.44 -7.09
N GLY A 7 9.12 -2.73 -7.43
CA GLY A 7 9.32 -3.82 -6.46
C GLY A 7 8.04 -4.36 -5.83
N CYS A 8 6.89 -3.69 -5.97
CA CYS A 8 5.59 -4.21 -5.55
C CYS A 8 5.05 -5.22 -6.55
N THR A 9 4.40 -6.27 -6.05
CA THR A 9 3.59 -7.16 -6.88
C THR A 9 2.25 -6.49 -7.18
N VAL A 10 1.90 -6.40 -8.46
CA VAL A 10 0.63 -5.83 -8.94
C VAL A 10 -0.17 -6.91 -9.62
N HIS A 11 -1.36 -7.20 -9.08
CA HIS A 11 -2.30 -8.13 -9.67
C HIS A 11 -3.27 -7.37 -10.58
N GLN A 12 -3.25 -7.68 -11.87
CA GLN A 12 -4.09 -7.04 -12.87
C GLN A 12 -5.20 -7.97 -13.34
N TYR A 13 -6.42 -7.46 -13.35
CA TYR A 13 -7.62 -8.13 -13.81
C TYR A 13 -8.32 -7.27 -14.85
N ASP A 14 -8.66 -7.88 -15.98
CA ASP A 14 -9.37 -7.16 -17.03
C ASP A 14 -10.82 -6.92 -16.60
N LEU A 15 -11.33 -5.73 -16.91
CA LEU A 15 -12.70 -5.30 -16.65
C LEU A 15 -13.39 -5.16 -18.01
N GLY A 16 -13.65 -6.32 -18.62
CA GLY A 16 -13.96 -6.42 -20.05
C GLY A 16 -12.82 -5.87 -20.92
N GLU A 17 -13.15 -5.32 -22.09
CA GLU A 17 -12.17 -4.69 -23.00
C GLU A 17 -11.95 -3.19 -22.68
N THR A 18 -12.73 -2.62 -21.76
CA THR A 18 -12.83 -1.17 -21.54
C THR A 18 -12.12 -0.67 -20.29
N GLY A 19 -11.60 -1.56 -19.46
CA GLY A 19 -10.95 -1.17 -18.22
C GLY A 19 -10.05 -2.26 -17.62
N ARG A 20 -9.40 -1.89 -16.53
CA ARG A 20 -8.52 -2.74 -15.75
C ARG A 20 -8.67 -2.45 -14.27
N VAL A 21 -8.63 -3.50 -13.46
CA VAL A 21 -8.47 -3.44 -12.02
C VAL A 21 -7.05 -3.87 -11.68
N GLU A 22 -6.37 -3.09 -10.85
CA GLU A 22 -5.09 -3.43 -10.26
C GLU A 22 -5.26 -3.53 -8.75
N VAL A 23 -4.73 -4.60 -8.16
CA VAL A 23 -4.71 -4.80 -6.71
C VAL A 23 -3.26 -4.89 -6.26
N ARG A 24 -2.90 -4.07 -5.27
CA ARG A 24 -1.58 -3.99 -4.66
C ARG A 24 -1.70 -4.04 -3.15
N ASN A 25 -0.81 -4.76 -2.49
CA ASN A 25 -0.73 -4.82 -1.04
C ASN A 25 0.36 -3.88 -0.52
N PHE A 26 0.02 -3.14 0.52
CA PHE A 26 0.93 -2.41 1.37
C PHE A 26 0.96 -3.05 2.76
N HIS A 27 1.73 -2.50 3.69
CA HIS A 27 1.86 -3.06 5.04
C HIS A 27 0.52 -3.14 5.79
N ASP A 28 -0.31 -2.09 5.69
CA ASP A 28 -1.53 -1.90 6.48
C ASP A 28 -2.80 -1.78 5.63
N HIS A 29 -2.68 -1.66 4.31
CA HIS A 29 -3.82 -1.52 3.40
C HIS A 29 -3.60 -2.20 2.04
N LEU A 30 -4.69 -2.42 1.31
CA LEU A 30 -4.68 -2.67 -0.12
C LEU A 30 -4.95 -1.37 -0.86
N VAL A 31 -4.32 -1.22 -2.03
CA VAL A 31 -4.76 -0.27 -3.04
C VAL A 31 -5.43 -1.05 -4.16
N ILE A 32 -6.69 -0.73 -4.41
CA ILE A 32 -7.42 -1.16 -5.60
C ILE A 32 -7.51 0.04 -6.53
N ARG A 33 -6.86 -0.06 -7.67
CA ARG A 33 -6.93 0.95 -8.73
C ARG A 33 -7.81 0.45 -9.86
N VAL A 34 -8.81 1.23 -10.23
CA VAL A 34 -9.63 0.96 -11.42
C VAL A 34 -9.28 1.99 -12.47
N SER A 35 -8.82 1.54 -13.64
CA SER A 35 -8.33 2.37 -14.75
C SER A 35 -9.08 2.06 -16.04
N LYS A 36 -9.31 3.07 -16.90
CA LYS A 36 -10.00 2.83 -18.18
C LYS A 36 -9.00 2.48 -19.27
N LEU A 37 -9.43 1.63 -20.18
CA LEU A 37 -8.73 1.34 -21.42
C LEU A 37 -9.53 2.02 -22.55
N GLY A 38 -8.95 3.06 -23.14
CA GLY A 38 -9.57 3.84 -24.22
C GLY A 38 -10.27 5.13 -23.76
N SER A 39 -11.20 5.62 -24.59
CA SER A 39 -11.79 6.97 -24.47
C SER A 39 -13.04 7.03 -23.58
N ASN A 40 -13.76 5.93 -23.38
CA ASN A 40 -15.01 5.89 -22.64
C ASN A 40 -14.81 6.19 -21.15
N SER A 41 -15.51 7.18 -20.61
CA SER A 41 -15.57 7.43 -19.16
C SER A 41 -16.46 6.40 -18.48
N TRP A 42 -16.13 6.01 -17.25
CA TRP A 42 -17.11 5.35 -16.38
C TRP A 42 -18.01 6.36 -15.68
N SER A 43 -19.14 5.85 -15.23
CA SER A 43 -20.11 6.56 -14.40
C SER A 43 -20.31 5.92 -13.03
N GLN A 44 -19.89 4.66 -12.86
CA GLN A 44 -20.06 3.92 -11.62
C GLN A 44 -18.96 2.85 -11.46
N ILE A 45 -18.45 2.70 -10.25
CA ILE A 45 -17.58 1.60 -9.83
C ILE A 45 -18.13 1.08 -8.51
N ASN A 46 -18.39 -0.23 -8.46
CA ASN A 46 -18.80 -0.93 -7.26
C ASN A 46 -17.92 -2.15 -7.04
N PHE A 47 -17.72 -2.53 -5.79
CA PHE A 47 -17.05 -3.79 -5.47
C PHE A 47 -17.50 -4.37 -4.14
N HIS A 48 -17.29 -5.68 -4.00
CA HIS A 48 -17.71 -6.50 -2.88
C HIS A 48 -16.63 -7.52 -2.54
N PHE A 49 -16.38 -7.73 -1.26
CA PHE A 49 -15.44 -8.74 -0.76
C PHE A 49 -16.19 -9.95 -0.19
N ALA A 50 -15.67 -11.15 -0.46
CA ALA A 50 -16.28 -12.40 0.01
C ALA A 50 -15.20 -13.39 0.45
N GLU A 51 -15.38 -14.00 1.62
CA GLU A 51 -14.51 -15.10 2.08
C GLU A 51 -14.74 -16.39 1.29
N ASN A 52 -15.97 -16.60 0.83
CA ASN A 52 -16.39 -17.78 0.06
C ASN A 52 -17.56 -17.43 -0.86
N GLU A 53 -17.89 -18.33 -1.80
CA GLU A 53 -18.90 -18.10 -2.84
C GLU A 53 -20.31 -17.86 -2.27
N GLU A 54 -20.63 -18.40 -1.09
CA GLU A 54 -21.93 -18.25 -0.43
C GLU A 54 -22.16 -16.83 0.10
N ARG A 55 -21.08 -16.05 0.27
CA ARG A 55 -21.15 -14.66 0.73
C ARG A 55 -21.46 -13.67 -0.38
N PHE A 56 -21.49 -14.09 -1.65
CA PHE A 56 -21.88 -13.20 -2.72
C PHE A 56 -23.37 -12.87 -2.66
N PRO A 57 -23.76 -11.58 -2.67
CA PRO A 57 -25.15 -11.18 -2.65
C PRO A 57 -25.79 -11.48 -4.01
N THR A 58 -26.37 -12.66 -4.15
CA THR A 58 -27.08 -13.11 -5.36
C THR A 58 -28.55 -13.37 -5.06
N ASN A 59 -29.39 -13.28 -6.09
CA ASN A 59 -30.76 -13.76 -5.98
C ASN A 59 -30.85 -15.28 -6.22
N LYS A 60 -32.05 -15.86 -6.07
CA LYS A 60 -32.30 -17.30 -6.28
C LYS A 60 -31.94 -17.82 -7.68
N LYS A 61 -31.69 -16.94 -8.66
CA LYS A 61 -31.28 -17.29 -10.02
C LYS A 61 -29.77 -17.09 -10.24
N GLY A 62 -28.99 -16.84 -9.19
CA GLY A 62 -27.54 -16.62 -9.27
C GLY A 62 -27.13 -15.24 -9.80
N LYS A 63 -28.08 -14.33 -10.06
CA LYS A 63 -27.76 -12.97 -10.51
C LYS A 63 -27.29 -12.12 -9.34
N PHE A 64 -26.15 -11.45 -9.52
CA PHE A 64 -25.59 -10.55 -8.52
C PHE A 64 -26.47 -9.34 -8.23
N LEU A 65 -26.58 -8.97 -6.96
CA LEU A 65 -27.38 -7.85 -6.46
C LEU A 65 -26.50 -6.62 -6.23
N LEU A 66 -26.32 -5.81 -7.28
CA LEU A 66 -25.48 -4.60 -7.25
C LEU A 66 -25.77 -3.64 -6.08
N GLY A 67 -27.03 -3.57 -5.63
CA GLY A 67 -27.42 -2.71 -4.51
C GLY A 67 -26.86 -3.14 -3.14
N GLN A 68 -26.39 -4.37 -3.03
CA GLN A 68 -25.87 -4.98 -1.80
C GLN A 68 -24.34 -5.05 -1.75
N MET A 69 -23.64 -4.48 -2.74
CA MET A 69 -22.18 -4.37 -2.71
C MET A 69 -21.71 -3.44 -1.60
N ASP A 70 -20.58 -3.78 -1.00
CA ASP A 70 -19.92 -3.03 0.07
C ASP A 70 -19.61 -1.58 -0.37
N TYR A 71 -19.02 -1.42 -1.56
CA TYR A 71 -18.61 -0.14 -2.11
C TYR A 71 -19.44 0.18 -3.36
N LYS A 72 -20.05 1.37 -3.39
CA LYS A 72 -20.92 1.81 -4.49
C LYS A 72 -20.72 3.28 -4.76
N ASN A 73 -19.91 3.60 -5.76
CA ASN A 73 -19.51 4.97 -6.04
C ASN A 73 -19.89 5.39 -7.45
N LYS A 74 -20.34 6.64 -7.58
CA LYS A 74 -20.66 7.27 -8.86
C LYS A 74 -19.65 8.37 -9.15
N TYR A 75 -19.30 8.52 -10.42
CA TYR A 75 -18.24 9.44 -10.84
C TYR A 75 -18.74 10.41 -11.91
N PRO A 76 -18.23 11.65 -11.91
CA PRO A 76 -18.47 12.57 -13.01
C PRO A 76 -17.80 12.07 -14.30
N GLN A 77 -18.24 12.61 -15.43
CA GLN A 77 -17.54 12.37 -16.70
C GLN A 77 -16.11 12.91 -16.63
N GLY A 78 -15.18 12.17 -17.22
CA GLY A 78 -13.77 12.58 -17.30
C GLY A 78 -12.86 11.99 -16.21
N THR A 79 -13.36 11.13 -15.33
CA THR A 79 -12.49 10.35 -14.43
C THR A 79 -11.76 9.25 -15.23
N PHE A 80 -10.42 9.19 -15.09
CA PHE A 80 -9.54 8.29 -15.86
C PHE A 80 -9.05 7.09 -15.06
N TYR A 81 -8.88 7.26 -13.76
CA TYR A 81 -8.62 6.22 -12.78
C TYR A 81 -9.20 6.63 -11.44
N GLU A 82 -9.47 5.64 -10.60
CA GLU A 82 -9.84 5.82 -9.20
C GLU A 82 -9.04 4.83 -8.36
N GLU A 83 -8.62 5.27 -7.16
CA GLU A 83 -7.88 4.44 -6.21
C GLU A 83 -8.65 4.35 -4.89
N PHE A 84 -8.83 3.11 -4.43
CA PHE A 84 -9.45 2.81 -3.14
C PHE A 84 -8.39 2.23 -2.21
N LYS A 85 -8.25 2.85 -1.04
CA LYS A 85 -7.41 2.33 0.04
C LYS A 85 -8.30 1.56 1.01
N ILE A 86 -8.07 0.26 1.11
CA ILE A 86 -8.85 -0.65 1.96
C ILE A 86 -7.95 -1.14 3.08
N PRO A 87 -8.22 -0.82 4.36
CA PRO A 87 -7.45 -1.33 5.48
C PRO A 87 -7.39 -2.86 5.47
N LEU A 88 -6.22 -3.43 5.74
CA LEU A 88 -6.08 -4.90 5.84
C LEU A 88 -6.85 -5.49 7.03
N SER A 89 -7.23 -4.67 8.01
CA SER A 89 -8.15 -5.08 9.09
C SER A 89 -9.56 -5.40 8.59
N ASP A 90 -9.94 -4.87 7.43
CA ASP A 90 -11.32 -4.92 6.93
C ASP A 90 -11.53 -6.08 5.94
N VAL A 91 -10.46 -6.77 5.57
CA VAL A 91 -10.48 -7.89 4.62
C VAL A 91 -9.70 -9.08 5.18
N PRO A 92 -10.14 -10.33 4.92
CA PRO A 92 -9.38 -11.51 5.31
C PRO A 92 -8.09 -11.63 4.47
N ARG A 93 -7.15 -12.47 4.91
CA ARG A 93 -5.89 -12.70 4.17
C ARG A 93 -6.10 -13.33 2.78
N GLU A 94 -7.15 -14.11 2.62
CA GLU A 94 -7.55 -14.70 1.33
C GLU A 94 -9.02 -14.34 1.12
N PHE A 95 -9.34 -13.71 0.00
CA PHE A 95 -10.71 -13.33 -0.35
C PHE A 95 -10.97 -13.48 -1.85
N MET A 96 -12.24 -13.55 -2.18
CA MET A 96 -12.75 -13.25 -3.50
C MET A 96 -13.26 -11.83 -3.57
N MET A 97 -13.09 -11.20 -4.73
CA MET A 97 -13.55 -9.85 -5.00
C MET A 97 -14.32 -9.81 -6.30
N VAL A 98 -15.47 -9.14 -6.25
CA VAL A 98 -16.26 -8.79 -7.42
C VAL A 98 -16.09 -7.30 -7.64
N VAL A 99 -15.71 -6.90 -8.85
CA VAL A 99 -15.67 -5.49 -9.25
C VAL A 99 -16.57 -5.30 -10.46
N TYR A 100 -17.48 -4.34 -10.35
CA TYR A 100 -18.43 -3.96 -11.39
C TYR A 100 -18.20 -2.51 -11.79
N ALA A 101 -18.18 -2.23 -13.08
CA ALA A 101 -18.12 -0.87 -13.58
C ALA A 101 -19.12 -0.64 -14.71
N GLU A 102 -19.65 0.59 -14.76
CA GLU A 102 -20.48 1.07 -15.86
C GLU A 102 -19.77 2.15 -16.65
N PHE A 103 -19.71 1.97 -17.98
CA PHE A 103 -19.05 2.86 -18.93
C PHE A 103 -20.06 3.57 -19.82
N GLY A 104 -19.69 4.75 -20.30
CA GLY A 104 -20.48 5.54 -21.24
C GLY A 104 -21.68 6.24 -20.60
N SER A 105 -22.57 6.77 -21.46
CA SER A 105 -23.77 7.48 -21.02
C SER A 105 -24.94 7.28 -21.99
N GLY A 106 -26.17 7.43 -21.48
CA GLY A 106 -27.39 7.29 -22.29
C GLY A 106 -27.52 5.91 -22.94
N LYS A 107 -27.72 5.88 -24.25
CA LYS A 107 -27.90 4.65 -25.04
C LYS A 107 -26.60 3.87 -25.27
N ASN A 108 -25.44 4.50 -25.06
CA ASN A 108 -24.12 3.88 -25.25
C ASN A 108 -23.54 3.40 -23.92
N LYS A 109 -24.40 3.08 -22.96
CA LYS A 109 -23.99 2.57 -21.66
C LYS A 109 -23.62 1.09 -21.80
N SER A 110 -22.47 0.71 -21.29
CA SER A 110 -22.06 -0.68 -21.14
C SER A 110 -21.63 -0.94 -19.70
N SER A 111 -21.49 -2.20 -19.34
CA SER A 111 -20.95 -2.58 -18.05
C SER A 111 -20.07 -3.81 -18.17
N ALA A 112 -19.13 -3.94 -17.24
CA ALA A 112 -18.23 -5.08 -17.19
C ALA A 112 -17.98 -5.50 -15.73
N TRP A 113 -17.50 -6.73 -15.61
CA TRP A 113 -17.05 -7.35 -14.37
C TRP A 113 -15.56 -7.65 -14.47
N ALA A 114 -14.83 -7.49 -13.38
CA ALA A 114 -13.40 -7.79 -13.35
C ALA A 114 -13.15 -9.26 -13.03
N GLY A 115 -12.10 -9.80 -13.65
CA GLY A 115 -11.67 -11.17 -13.42
C GLY A 115 -12.30 -12.16 -14.40
N GLY A 116 -12.07 -13.44 -14.16
CA GLY A 116 -12.44 -14.52 -15.10
C GLY A 116 -13.09 -15.73 -14.46
N LEU A 117 -13.27 -15.75 -13.14
CA LEU A 117 -13.98 -16.82 -12.45
C LEU A 117 -15.48 -16.48 -12.43
N SER A 118 -16.33 -17.49 -12.58
CA SER A 118 -17.79 -17.32 -12.54
C SER A 118 -18.43 -18.53 -11.87
N LEU A 119 -19.54 -18.29 -11.16
CA LEU A 119 -20.30 -19.36 -10.51
C LEU A 119 -21.36 -19.90 -11.46
N ASN A 120 -21.31 -21.19 -11.76
CA ASN A 120 -22.35 -21.87 -12.56
C ASN A 120 -22.73 -21.10 -13.85
N GLU A 121 -21.72 -20.58 -14.58
CA GLU A 121 -21.91 -19.79 -15.80
C GLU A 121 -22.70 -18.48 -15.60
N ALA A 122 -22.59 -17.86 -14.43
CA ALA A 122 -23.21 -16.57 -14.16
C ALA A 122 -22.73 -15.47 -15.12
N ASP A 123 -23.58 -14.45 -15.30
CA ASP A 123 -23.32 -13.26 -16.14
C ASP A 123 -22.39 -12.23 -15.48
N TRP A 124 -21.73 -12.60 -14.39
CA TRP A 124 -20.79 -11.80 -13.63
C TRP A 124 -19.56 -12.62 -13.27
N SER A 125 -18.45 -11.93 -13.06
CA SER A 125 -17.18 -12.55 -12.72
C SER A 125 -16.60 -12.00 -11.43
N TYR A 126 -15.70 -12.78 -10.86
CA TYR A 126 -14.88 -12.42 -9.72
C TYR A 126 -13.43 -12.86 -9.95
N PHE A 127 -12.58 -12.51 -9.01
CA PHE A 127 -11.25 -13.05 -8.89
C PHE A 127 -10.92 -13.35 -7.42
N GLU A 128 -9.98 -14.27 -7.22
CA GLU A 128 -9.39 -14.53 -5.92
C GLU A 128 -8.13 -13.70 -5.74
N TYR A 129 -7.89 -13.29 -4.50
CA TYR A 129 -6.70 -12.56 -4.10
C TYR A 129 -6.24 -13.03 -2.72
N LYS A 130 -4.91 -13.15 -2.58
CA LYS A 130 -4.24 -13.47 -1.33
C LYS A 130 -3.33 -12.32 -0.98
N VAL A 131 -3.55 -11.72 0.19
CA VAL A 131 -2.68 -10.70 0.77
C VAL A 131 -1.31 -11.31 1.03
N SER A 132 -0.28 -10.72 0.45
CA SER A 132 1.13 -11.04 0.72
C SER A 132 1.74 -10.04 1.70
N ASP A 133 2.84 -10.44 2.32
CA ASP A 133 3.63 -9.53 3.15
C ASP A 133 4.21 -8.40 2.28
N PHE A 134 4.21 -7.17 2.81
CA PHE A 134 4.79 -6.02 2.15
C PHE A 134 6.30 -5.97 2.43
N PRO A 135 7.16 -6.10 1.40
CA PRO A 135 8.59 -6.32 1.61
C PRO A 135 9.35 -5.07 2.08
N PHE A 136 8.75 -3.88 1.96
CA PHE A 136 9.42 -2.61 2.24
C PHE A 136 8.94 -1.93 3.52
N TYR A 137 8.25 -2.64 4.41
CA TYR A 137 7.83 -2.06 5.69
C TYR A 137 9.03 -1.50 6.48
N THR A 138 8.95 -0.24 6.87
CA THR A 138 10.03 0.46 7.60
C THR A 138 9.76 0.69 9.07
N GLY A 139 8.55 0.41 9.55
CA GLY A 139 8.19 0.58 10.96
C GLY A 139 7.41 1.85 11.24
N THR A 140 7.28 2.17 12.53
CA THR A 140 6.66 3.40 13.03
C THR A 140 7.70 4.41 13.49
N ASP A 141 7.38 5.71 13.45
CA ASP A 141 8.31 6.76 13.90
C ASP A 141 8.72 6.55 15.36
N GLN A 142 10.02 6.69 15.66
CA GLN A 142 10.57 6.43 17.00
C GLN A 142 11.44 7.57 17.50
N ILE A 143 11.37 7.78 18.82
CA ILE A 143 12.27 8.65 19.56
C ILE A 143 12.94 7.82 20.64
N ARG A 144 14.28 7.86 20.70
CA ARG A 144 15.08 7.30 21.79
C ARG A 144 15.84 8.43 22.47
N GLU A 145 15.76 8.49 23.79
CA GLU A 145 16.49 9.46 24.62
C GLU A 145 17.72 8.78 25.23
N ILE A 146 18.88 9.44 25.18
CA ILE A 146 20.13 9.00 25.81
C ILE A 146 20.85 10.20 26.45
N ALA A 147 21.59 9.96 27.52
CA ALA A 147 22.43 11.00 28.12
C ALA A 147 23.64 11.32 27.22
N ILE A 148 24.14 12.56 27.26
CA ILE A 148 25.39 12.93 26.55
C ILE A 148 26.57 12.01 26.90
N SER A 149 26.66 11.51 28.14
CA SER A 149 27.73 10.57 28.53
C SER A 149 27.62 9.21 27.84
N GLU A 150 26.41 8.76 27.52
CA GLU A 150 26.19 7.53 26.73
C GLU A 150 26.59 7.79 25.27
N ALA A 151 26.19 8.92 24.70
CA ALA A 151 26.56 9.31 23.34
C ALA A 151 28.08 9.40 23.14
N LEU A 152 28.79 10.01 24.10
CA LEU A 152 30.25 10.12 24.10
C LEU A 152 30.99 8.79 24.29
N ALA A 153 30.31 7.77 24.81
CA ALA A 153 30.88 6.43 25.01
C ALA A 153 30.75 5.53 23.77
N VAL A 154 30.08 5.98 22.71
CA VAL A 154 29.95 5.22 21.45
C VAL A 154 31.25 5.33 20.67
N GLU A 155 31.92 4.19 20.43
CA GLU A 155 33.30 4.16 19.93
C GLU A 155 33.39 4.10 18.40
N SER A 156 32.28 3.82 17.71
CA SER A 156 32.28 3.64 16.25
C SER A 156 30.95 3.98 15.57
N GLY A 157 31.01 4.34 14.29
CA GLY A 157 29.80 4.59 13.48
C GLY A 157 28.90 3.36 13.31
N ASP A 158 29.46 2.15 13.39
CA ASP A 158 28.66 0.92 13.39
C ASP A 158 27.81 0.77 14.66
N GLU A 159 28.28 1.26 15.81
CA GLU A 159 27.48 1.29 17.03
C GLU A 159 26.38 2.34 16.95
N VAL A 160 26.65 3.51 16.37
CA VAL A 160 25.61 4.51 16.08
C VAL A 160 24.55 3.93 15.14
N ARG A 161 24.95 3.24 14.07
CA ARG A 161 24.00 2.54 13.17
C ARG A 161 23.15 1.53 13.94
N LYS A 162 23.74 0.76 14.87
CA LYS A 162 22.98 -0.19 15.71
C LYS A 162 21.99 0.52 16.63
N ILE A 163 22.32 1.70 17.16
CA ILE A 163 21.39 2.51 17.97
C ILE A 163 20.12 2.80 17.15
N TYR A 164 20.26 3.36 15.95
CA TYR A 164 19.12 3.66 15.07
C TYR A 164 18.39 2.39 14.60
N ALA A 165 19.11 1.36 14.19
CA ALA A 165 18.50 0.10 13.74
C ALA A 165 17.70 -0.60 14.86
N ASN A 166 18.10 -0.45 16.12
CA ASN A 166 17.39 -1.02 17.27
C ASN A 166 16.14 -0.23 17.65
N MET A 167 15.93 0.97 17.10
CA MET A 167 14.68 1.71 17.26
C MET A 167 13.58 1.13 16.37
N MET A 168 13.93 0.65 15.17
CA MET A 168 12.95 0.11 14.21
C MET A 168 12.19 -1.12 14.74
N ASP A 169 10.91 -1.20 14.37
CA ASP A 169 10.01 -2.32 14.65
C ASP A 169 10.60 -3.69 14.29
N GLU A 170 10.06 -4.74 14.92
CA GLU A 170 10.41 -6.11 14.58
C GLU A 170 10.00 -6.43 13.12
N GLY A 171 10.86 -7.14 12.40
CA GLY A 171 10.62 -7.54 11.01
C GLY A 171 11.07 -6.55 9.93
N VAL A 172 11.46 -5.32 10.30
CA VAL A 172 12.06 -4.37 9.36
C VAL A 172 13.43 -4.87 8.88
N ASP A 173 13.70 -4.80 7.57
CA ASP A 173 15.04 -5.07 7.04
C ASP A 173 15.98 -3.94 7.44
N LYS A 174 16.92 -4.22 8.35
CA LYS A 174 17.91 -3.28 8.93
C LYS A 174 19.25 -3.28 8.18
N SER A 175 19.39 -4.09 7.12
CA SER A 175 20.67 -4.30 6.44
C SER A 175 21.04 -3.20 5.43
N GLN A 176 20.09 -2.33 5.05
CA GLN A 176 20.28 -1.34 4.00
C GLN A 176 20.90 -0.03 4.53
N TRP A 177 22.23 0.01 4.63
CA TRP A 177 22.94 1.17 5.15
C TRP A 177 22.71 2.49 4.37
N TYR A 178 22.34 2.41 3.08
CA TYR A 178 22.07 3.56 2.21
C TYR A 178 20.66 4.14 2.36
N ALA A 179 19.78 3.46 3.09
CA ALA A 179 18.38 3.86 3.26
C ALA A 179 18.18 5.00 4.27
N TYR A 180 19.22 5.38 5.02
CA TYR A 180 19.21 6.50 5.98
C TYR A 180 19.47 7.85 5.28
N LYS A 181 18.61 8.85 5.54
CA LYS A 181 18.73 10.24 5.08
C LYS A 181 18.34 11.25 6.18
N PRO A 182 19.27 12.08 6.70
CA PRO A 182 20.73 12.01 6.49
C PRO A 182 21.31 10.64 6.84
N SER A 183 22.46 10.32 6.25
CA SER A 183 23.20 9.10 6.55
C SER A 183 23.73 9.12 7.98
N ILE A 184 24.06 7.94 8.51
CA ILE A 184 24.61 7.82 9.86
C ILE A 184 25.94 8.59 10.01
N ASP A 185 26.78 8.62 8.97
CA ASP A 185 28.03 9.36 9.00
C ASP A 185 27.78 10.88 9.05
N GLU A 186 26.79 11.39 8.31
CA GLU A 186 26.38 12.80 8.39
C GLU A 186 25.85 13.18 9.78
N ILE A 187 25.14 12.26 10.46
CA ILE A 187 24.70 12.46 11.85
C ILE A 187 25.90 12.51 12.80
N ILE A 188 26.89 11.64 12.61
CA ILE A 188 28.12 11.62 13.43
C ILE A 188 28.92 12.90 13.22
N ASP A 189 29.04 13.35 11.97
CA ASP A 189 29.72 14.59 11.63
C ASP A 189 28.99 15.79 12.26
N ASP A 190 27.66 15.82 12.22
CA ASP A 190 26.86 16.85 12.92
C ASP A 190 27.07 16.80 14.44
N PHE A 191 27.06 15.62 15.06
CA PHE A 191 27.33 15.49 16.50
C PHE A 191 28.74 15.99 16.91
N ASN A 192 29.72 15.86 16.02
CA ASN A 192 31.11 16.24 16.27
C ASN A 192 31.47 17.62 15.70
N ASP A 193 30.53 18.36 15.12
CA ASP A 193 30.79 19.65 14.51
C ASP A 193 31.24 20.67 15.59
N PRO A 194 32.50 21.17 15.52
CA PRO A 194 33.02 22.13 16.49
C PRO A 194 32.33 23.49 16.47
N SER A 195 31.51 23.76 15.45
CA SER A 195 30.73 24.99 15.34
C SER A 195 29.42 24.96 16.12
N ARG A 196 28.98 23.78 16.61
CA ARG A 196 27.76 23.65 17.40
C ARG A 196 27.91 24.27 18.78
N GLU A 197 26.83 24.89 19.25
CA GLU A 197 26.75 25.41 20.62
C GLU A 197 26.83 24.28 21.66
N SER A 198 26.24 23.13 21.34
CA SER A 198 26.33 21.91 22.15
C SER A 198 26.08 20.64 21.32
N GLN A 199 26.44 19.51 21.90
CA GLN A 199 26.14 18.16 21.38
C GLN A 199 24.77 17.64 21.86
N LEU A 200 23.97 18.50 22.49
CA LEU A 200 22.62 18.18 22.94
C LEU A 200 21.60 18.46 21.82
N GLY A 201 20.47 17.78 21.88
CA GLY A 201 19.34 17.95 20.97
C GLY A 201 18.98 16.70 20.19
N ASP A 202 18.19 16.91 19.13
CA ASP A 202 17.62 15.83 18.33
C ASP A 202 18.47 15.58 17.09
N TYR A 203 18.89 14.33 16.92
CA TYR A 203 19.58 13.81 15.76
C TYR A 203 18.61 12.87 15.04
N SER A 204 18.12 13.29 13.88
CA SER A 204 17.07 12.57 13.17
C SER A 204 17.54 12.05 11.81
N THR A 205 17.01 10.89 11.42
CA THR A 205 17.15 10.33 10.07
C THR A 205 15.84 9.72 9.61
N THR A 206 15.54 9.88 8.33
CA THR A 206 14.47 9.16 7.67
C THR A 206 15.06 7.89 7.04
N TYR A 207 14.58 6.72 7.45
CA TYR A 207 14.93 5.44 6.87
C TYR A 207 13.87 5.04 5.85
N THR A 208 14.25 4.83 4.58
CA THR A 208 13.32 4.55 3.48
C THR A 208 13.69 3.27 2.73
N LEU A 209 12.73 2.36 2.58
CA LEU A 209 12.86 1.17 1.74
C LEU A 209 11.94 1.25 0.52
N GLY A 210 12.33 0.57 -0.57
CA GLY A 210 11.58 0.58 -1.82
C GLY A 210 11.79 1.85 -2.66
N SER A 211 10.95 2.02 -3.68
CA SER A 211 10.97 3.21 -4.54
C SER A 211 9.56 3.55 -5.03
N GLY A 212 9.39 4.79 -5.52
CA GLY A 212 8.15 5.22 -6.18
C GLY A 212 6.93 5.07 -5.27
N GLU A 213 5.84 4.51 -5.81
CA GLU A 213 4.61 4.28 -5.03
C GLU A 213 4.73 3.10 -4.06
N CYS A 214 5.79 2.30 -4.16
CA CYS A 214 6.04 1.12 -3.34
C CYS A 214 7.09 1.37 -2.24
N SER A 215 7.41 2.63 -1.94
CA SER A 215 8.31 2.96 -0.84
C SER A 215 7.56 3.16 0.47
N ASP A 216 8.23 2.86 1.57
CA ASP A 216 7.79 3.22 2.91
C ASP A 216 8.95 3.88 3.66
N SER A 217 8.62 4.78 4.58
CA SER A 217 9.59 5.61 5.29
C SER A 217 9.22 5.77 6.76
N VAL A 218 10.23 5.72 7.61
CA VAL A 218 10.12 5.98 9.05
C VAL A 218 11.10 7.07 9.49
N ASN A 219 10.70 7.92 10.43
CA ASN A 219 11.58 8.86 11.09
C ASN A 219 12.10 8.30 12.41
N LEU A 220 13.41 8.27 12.55
CA LEU A 220 14.10 7.82 13.75
C LEU A 220 14.85 9.01 14.34
N THR A 221 14.56 9.35 15.59
CA THR A 221 15.20 10.46 16.31
C THR A 221 15.91 9.97 17.56
N LEU A 222 17.22 10.22 17.63
CA LEU A 222 18.01 10.08 18.84
C LEU A 222 18.10 11.45 19.52
N ARG A 223 17.51 11.57 20.70
CA ARG A 223 17.56 12.79 21.52
C ARG A 223 18.66 12.65 22.57
N ILE A 224 19.52 13.66 22.64
CA ILE A 224 20.63 13.73 23.58
C ILE A 224 20.40 14.86 24.58
N ASP A 225 20.36 14.53 25.87
CA ASP A 225 20.16 15.46 26.99
C ASP A 225 21.25 15.38 28.09
#